data_AF-A0A7Y0HYB6-F1
#
_entry.id   AF-A0A7Y0HYB6-F1
#
_cell.length_a   1.000
_cell.length_b   1.000
_cell.length_c   1.000
_cell.angle_alpha   90.00
_cell.angle_beta   90.00
_cell.angle_gamma   90.00
#
_symmetry.space_group_name_H-M   'P 1'
#
loop_
_entity.id
_entity.type
_entity.pdbx_description
1 polymer ?
#
loop_
_entity_poly.entity_id
_entity_poly.type
_entity_poly.pdbx_seq_one_letter_code
_entity_poly.pdbx_strand_id
1 'polypeptide(L)'
;MRYDSAKHILSTAAAAVCALAMTVGLAACGGSGNTTASASGSSSAAPSSSSASSSLVKMTGIKASGEVGQKPTITFDSTPYTVPDGGYAILQEGNGDTLEEGDRICMQSVAISAKTGAEIYSSWENATPDCAAVLDSSQLRSGLLDVFKGQKVGMLIAMGVNDTTATDDAQKSYVMASTVVSKSRDLTRAEGDAVTDVPSNLPKVTLDGNGKPSIDINGYQSDGTLVAQPLIKGKGAQVTSSSTAVVKYTGWLLDGTQFDSSWDKNTTFNASMSGGVFTGWTEGLTGQTVGSQVLLVVPPDKGYGSTAQGSIPANSTLVFVVDILAAY
;
A
#
# COMPACT_ATOMS: atom_id res chain seq x y z
N MET A 1 22.95 56.14 -28.69
CA MET A 1 23.58 55.02 -29.41
C MET A 1 22.73 53.79 -29.12
N ARG A 2 21.69 53.49 -29.92
CA ARG A 2 21.66 52.75 -31.21
C ARG A 2 22.05 51.26 -31.09
N TYR A 3 21.02 50.41 -31.12
CA TYR A 3 20.82 49.03 -31.62
C TYR A 3 19.70 48.44 -30.72
N ASP A 4 18.42 48.29 -31.07
CA ASP A 4 17.67 48.00 -32.30
C ASP A 4 18.00 46.65 -32.95
N SER A 5 17.22 45.59 -32.64
CA SER A 5 16.41 44.90 -33.66
C SER A 5 15.59 43.74 -33.08
N ALA A 6 14.33 43.75 -33.50
CA ALA A 6 13.28 42.78 -33.28
C ALA A 6 13.48 41.46 -34.05
N LYS A 7 12.80 40.38 -33.63
CA LYS A 7 11.71 39.75 -34.41
C LYS A 7 11.06 38.55 -33.70
N HIS A 8 9.73 38.60 -33.68
CA HIS A 8 8.77 37.50 -33.53
C HIS A 8 9.12 36.22 -34.28
N ILE A 9 8.73 35.06 -33.73
CA ILE A 9 7.90 34.04 -34.43
C ILE A 9 6.97 33.36 -33.40
N LEU A 10 5.65 33.50 -33.58
CA LEU A 10 4.64 32.59 -33.05
C LEU A 10 4.71 31.26 -33.82
N SER A 11 4.59 30.12 -33.13
CA SER A 11 4.01 28.92 -33.74
C SER A 11 3.05 28.24 -32.78
N THR A 12 1.78 28.51 -33.00
CA THR A 12 0.65 27.67 -32.62
C THR A 12 0.62 26.36 -33.43
N ALA A 13 -0.09 25.38 -32.86
CA ALA A 13 -0.65 24.15 -33.45
C ALA A 13 0.14 22.85 -33.25
N ALA A 14 -0.43 21.92 -32.48
CA ALA A 14 -1.23 20.84 -33.05
C ALA A 14 -2.03 20.13 -31.94
N ALA A 15 -3.36 20.24 -32.02
CA ALA A 15 -4.30 19.42 -31.27
C ALA A 15 -4.43 18.05 -31.97
N ALA A 16 -4.25 16.95 -31.23
CA ALA A 16 -4.56 15.62 -31.73
C ALA A 16 -5.95 15.21 -31.25
N VAL A 17 -6.90 15.25 -32.18
CA VAL A 17 -8.25 14.68 -32.06
C VAL A 17 -8.15 13.20 -32.41
N CYS A 18 -8.49 12.31 -31.48
CA CYS A 18 -8.78 10.91 -31.78
C CYS A 18 -10.22 10.60 -31.37
N ALA A 19 -11.11 10.55 -32.35
CA ALA A 19 -12.45 9.98 -32.23
C ALA A 19 -12.75 9.17 -33.49
N LEU A 20 -12.96 7.87 -33.33
CA LEU A 20 -13.62 6.88 -34.20
C LEU A 20 -13.75 5.63 -33.31
N ALA A 21 -14.84 5.34 -32.61
CA ALA A 21 -16.21 5.02 -33.01
C ALA A 21 -16.38 3.63 -33.68
N MET A 22 -17.08 2.74 -32.96
CA MET A 22 -18.05 1.72 -33.43
C MET A 22 -17.50 0.44 -34.12
N THR A 23 -18.00 -0.79 -33.94
CA THR A 23 -19.24 -1.36 -33.36
C THR A 23 -19.16 -2.90 -33.34
N VAL A 24 -19.76 -3.52 -32.29
CA VAL A 24 -20.62 -4.72 -32.22
C VAL A 24 -20.32 -6.00 -33.03
N GLY A 25 -20.28 -7.14 -32.32
CA GLY A 25 -20.49 -8.50 -32.86
C GLY A 25 -20.89 -9.51 -31.75
N LEU A 26 -21.98 -10.25 -31.98
CA LEU A 26 -22.83 -11.00 -31.05
C LEU A 26 -22.32 -12.38 -30.55
N ALA A 27 -22.72 -12.69 -29.30
CA ALA A 27 -23.37 -13.92 -28.77
C ALA A 27 -22.90 -15.35 -29.11
N ALA A 28 -22.69 -16.15 -28.05
CA ALA A 28 -23.09 -17.56 -28.00
C ALA A 28 -23.50 -17.96 -26.56
N CYS A 29 -24.65 -18.62 -26.44
CA CYS A 29 -25.32 -19.07 -25.20
C CYS A 29 -24.72 -20.37 -24.63
N GLY A 30 -24.94 -20.60 -23.32
CA GLY A 30 -25.20 -21.95 -22.81
C GLY A 30 -24.84 -22.21 -21.34
N GLY A 31 -25.86 -22.45 -20.50
CA GLY A 31 -25.74 -23.35 -19.35
C GLY A 31 -26.09 -22.79 -17.97
N SER A 32 -27.34 -22.99 -17.54
CA SER A 32 -27.81 -22.75 -16.18
C SER A 32 -27.05 -23.62 -15.14
N GLY A 33 -26.58 -22.98 -14.07
CA GLY A 33 -26.03 -23.64 -12.89
C GLY A 33 -26.10 -22.70 -11.70
N ASN A 34 -26.99 -23.02 -10.76
CA ASN A 34 -27.23 -22.26 -9.55
C ASN A 34 -26.04 -22.45 -8.60
N THR A 35 -25.17 -21.45 -8.45
CA THR A 35 -24.19 -21.39 -7.36
C THR A 35 -24.07 -19.96 -6.82
N THR A 36 -24.24 -19.87 -5.51
CA THR A 36 -24.04 -18.70 -4.65
C THR A 36 -22.65 -18.10 -4.87
N ALA A 37 -22.59 -16.94 -5.53
CA ALA A 37 -21.38 -16.15 -5.67
C ALA A 37 -21.24 -15.18 -4.48
N SER A 38 -20.54 -15.63 -3.43
CA SER A 38 -19.82 -14.71 -2.55
C SER A 38 -18.62 -14.18 -3.33
N ALA A 39 -18.65 -12.91 -3.72
CA ALA A 39 -17.51 -12.23 -4.33
C ALA A 39 -17.00 -11.16 -3.36
N SER A 40 -16.04 -11.55 -2.53
CA SER A 40 -14.94 -10.67 -2.16
C SER A 40 -14.22 -10.30 -3.44
N GLY A 41 -14.22 -9.02 -3.80
CA GLY A 41 -13.68 -8.52 -5.06
C GLY A 41 -12.96 -7.20 -4.87
N SER A 42 -11.92 -7.18 -4.04
CA SER A 42 -10.88 -6.18 -4.14
C SER A 42 -9.69 -6.86 -4.78
N SER A 43 -9.37 -6.44 -6.00
CA SER A 43 -8.16 -6.77 -6.72
C SER A 43 -6.96 -6.21 -5.97
N SER A 44 -6.46 -6.97 -5.00
CA SER A 44 -5.07 -6.86 -4.59
C SER A 44 -4.24 -7.31 -5.78
N ALA A 45 -3.54 -6.36 -6.40
CA ALA A 45 -2.29 -6.70 -7.07
C ALA A 45 -1.34 -7.18 -5.96
N ALA A 46 -1.44 -8.46 -5.62
CA ALA A 46 -0.39 -9.15 -4.90
C ALA A 46 0.88 -9.00 -5.75
N PRO A 47 2.06 -8.74 -5.16
CA PRO A 47 3.29 -8.94 -5.90
C PRO A 47 3.28 -10.38 -6.39
N SER A 48 3.42 -10.55 -7.70
CA SER A 48 3.39 -11.83 -8.40
C SER A 48 4.21 -12.86 -7.63
N SER A 49 3.53 -13.73 -6.89
CA SER A 49 4.17 -14.82 -6.16
C SER A 49 4.64 -15.84 -7.18
N SER A 50 5.86 -15.66 -7.67
CA SER A 50 6.58 -16.71 -8.38
C SER A 50 6.64 -17.91 -7.43
N SER A 51 5.91 -18.96 -7.78
CA SER A 51 5.96 -20.26 -7.14
C SER A 51 7.42 -20.72 -7.05
N ALA A 52 8.00 -20.71 -5.85
CA ALA A 52 9.39 -21.12 -5.65
C ALA A 52 9.57 -21.85 -4.32
N SER A 53 10.11 -23.07 -4.43
CA SER A 53 10.83 -23.89 -3.43
C SER A 53 10.95 -23.32 -2.01
N SER A 54 10.61 -24.16 -1.02
CA SER A 54 10.68 -23.88 0.42
C SER A 54 12.09 -23.66 0.98
N SER A 55 13.14 -23.81 0.17
CA SER A 55 14.53 -23.66 0.63
C SER A 55 15.17 -22.38 0.09
N LEU A 56 15.73 -21.57 0.99
CA LEU A 56 16.57 -20.44 0.65
C LEU A 56 17.94 -20.92 0.17
N VAL A 57 18.42 -20.34 -0.94
CA VAL A 57 19.73 -20.68 -1.51
C VAL A 57 20.66 -19.49 -1.38
N LYS A 58 21.77 -19.63 -0.64
CA LYS A 58 22.74 -18.54 -0.51
C LYS A 58 23.49 -18.35 -1.83
N MET A 59 23.34 -17.18 -2.43
CA MET A 59 24.03 -16.76 -3.64
C MET A 59 25.48 -16.39 -3.33
N THR A 60 26.37 -16.64 -4.29
CA THR A 60 27.80 -16.28 -4.24
C THR A 60 28.19 -15.58 -5.53
N GLY A 61 29.36 -14.95 -5.57
CA GLY A 61 29.86 -14.25 -6.77
C GLY A 61 29.17 -12.91 -7.06
N ILE A 62 28.49 -12.34 -6.06
CA ILE A 62 27.88 -11.01 -6.09
C ILE A 62 28.63 -10.12 -5.11
N LYS A 63 29.03 -8.93 -5.56
CA LYS A 63 29.75 -7.94 -4.76
C LYS A 63 28.94 -6.66 -4.68
N ALA A 64 29.02 -5.99 -3.54
CA ALA A 64 28.49 -4.66 -3.34
C ALA A 64 29.60 -3.70 -2.92
N SER A 65 29.50 -2.46 -3.37
CA SER A 65 30.27 -1.32 -2.86
C SER A 65 29.35 -0.13 -2.64
N GLY A 66 29.78 0.80 -1.80
CA GLY A 66 28.98 1.96 -1.39
C GLY A 66 28.95 2.13 0.12
N GLU A 67 28.45 3.28 0.57
CA GLU A 67 28.24 3.56 1.99
C GLU A 67 27.04 2.76 2.52
N VAL A 68 27.12 2.34 3.79
CA VAL A 68 26.03 1.61 4.46
C VAL A 68 24.76 2.46 4.47
N GLY A 69 23.64 1.88 4.06
CA GLY A 69 22.34 2.59 4.02
C GLY A 69 22.16 3.53 2.82
N GLN A 70 23.09 3.59 1.87
CA GLN A 70 23.02 4.41 0.66
C GLN A 70 22.90 3.57 -0.62
N LYS A 71 22.69 4.22 -1.78
CA LYS A 71 22.60 3.53 -3.09
C LYS A 71 23.84 2.65 -3.30
N PRO A 72 23.70 1.33 -3.39
CA PRO A 72 24.84 0.45 -3.62
C PRO A 72 25.19 0.37 -5.11
N THR A 73 26.45 0.06 -5.40
CA THR A 73 26.86 -0.46 -6.71
C THR A 73 27.02 -1.97 -6.61
N ILE A 74 26.38 -2.70 -7.51
CA ILE A 74 26.37 -4.16 -7.50
C ILE A 74 27.11 -4.68 -8.73
N THR A 75 27.98 -5.66 -8.54
CA THR A 75 28.71 -6.32 -9.62
C THR A 75 28.71 -7.84 -9.44
N PHE A 76 28.86 -8.56 -10.56
CA PHE A 76 29.01 -10.00 -10.56
C PHE A 76 30.45 -10.39 -10.91
N ASP A 77 30.93 -11.50 -10.37
CA ASP A 77 32.23 -12.05 -10.73
C ASP A 77 32.28 -12.47 -12.21
N SER A 78 31.13 -12.85 -12.77
CA SER A 78 30.96 -13.15 -14.20
C SER A 78 29.53 -12.87 -14.68
N THR A 79 29.40 -12.43 -15.93
CA THR A 79 28.13 -12.28 -16.64
C THR A 79 28.10 -13.18 -17.89
N PRO A 80 26.99 -13.88 -18.19
CA PRO A 80 25.74 -13.88 -17.45
C PRO A 80 25.85 -14.63 -16.09
N TYR A 81 25.14 -14.12 -15.09
CA TYR A 81 24.97 -14.73 -13.78
C TYR A 81 23.76 -15.68 -13.80
N THR A 82 23.87 -16.84 -13.15
CA THR A 82 22.74 -17.77 -13.00
C THR A 82 22.07 -17.55 -11.66
N VAL A 83 20.83 -17.05 -11.67
CA VAL A 83 20.04 -16.80 -10.47
C VAL A 83 19.35 -18.09 -10.02
N PRO A 84 19.70 -18.66 -8.85
CA PRO A 84 19.00 -19.83 -8.32
C PRO A 84 17.61 -19.44 -7.82
N ASP A 85 16.66 -20.36 -7.96
CA ASP A 85 15.33 -20.19 -7.37
C ASP A 85 15.44 -20.03 -5.85
N GLY A 86 14.80 -18.98 -5.33
CA GLY A 86 14.89 -18.64 -3.91
C GLY A 86 16.25 -18.11 -3.45
N GLY A 87 17.10 -17.67 -4.38
CA GLY A 87 18.42 -17.10 -4.13
C GLY A 87 18.41 -15.87 -3.22
N TYR A 88 19.32 -15.82 -2.25
CA TYR A 88 19.56 -14.64 -1.40
C TYR A 88 21.04 -14.44 -1.06
N ALA A 89 21.48 -13.22 -0.78
CA ALA A 89 22.77 -12.94 -0.16
C ALA A 89 22.72 -11.66 0.67
N ILE A 90 23.31 -11.67 1.86
CA ILE A 90 23.60 -10.44 2.61
C ILE A 90 24.92 -9.90 2.04
N LEU A 91 24.85 -8.74 1.39
CA LEU A 91 26.00 -8.12 0.72
C LEU A 91 26.67 -7.04 1.57
N GLN A 92 25.93 -6.47 2.53
CA GLN A 92 26.46 -5.50 3.49
C GLN A 92 25.68 -5.62 4.80
N GLU A 93 26.41 -5.60 5.91
CA GLU A 93 25.80 -5.50 7.24
C GLU A 93 25.37 -4.07 7.54
N GLY A 94 24.22 -3.92 8.17
CA GLY A 94 23.73 -2.62 8.64
C GLY A 94 24.43 -2.18 9.92
N ASN A 95 24.38 -0.88 10.20
CA ASN A 95 24.94 -0.27 11.41
C ASN A 95 23.91 0.48 12.26
N GLY A 96 22.64 0.48 11.86
CA GLY A 96 21.54 1.11 12.59
C GLY A 96 20.85 0.19 13.61
N ASP A 97 19.58 0.45 13.86
CA ASP A 97 18.75 -0.30 14.81
C ASP A 97 18.57 -1.75 14.39
N THR A 98 18.50 -2.65 15.37
CA THR A 98 18.27 -4.08 15.15
C THR A 98 16.86 -4.32 14.60
N LEU A 99 16.77 -5.19 13.59
CA LEU A 99 15.53 -5.66 12.99
C LEU A 99 14.96 -6.84 13.78
N GLU A 100 13.66 -6.77 14.02
CA GLU A 100 12.90 -7.64 14.89
C GLU A 100 11.58 -8.06 14.23
N GLU A 101 11.01 -9.16 14.71
CA GLU A 101 9.74 -9.66 14.21
C GLU A 101 8.60 -8.69 14.50
N GLY A 102 7.81 -8.37 13.47
CA GLY A 102 6.73 -7.39 13.42
C GLY A 102 7.17 -5.96 13.12
N ASP A 103 8.45 -5.70 12.82
CA ASP A 103 8.87 -4.41 12.28
C ASP A 103 8.34 -4.23 10.87
N ARG A 104 7.81 -3.05 10.56
CA ARG A 104 7.69 -2.59 9.18
C ARG A 104 9.03 -2.06 8.74
N ILE A 105 9.51 -2.50 7.58
CA ILE A 105 10.79 -2.05 7.02
C ILE A 105 10.57 -1.29 5.73
N CYS A 106 11.30 -0.19 5.58
CA CYS A 106 11.37 0.58 4.35
C CYS A 106 12.64 0.20 3.59
N MET A 107 12.51 -0.08 2.30
CA MET A 107 13.61 -0.48 1.45
C MET A 107 13.76 0.42 0.23
N GLN A 108 15.00 0.67 -0.17
CA GLN A 108 15.32 1.17 -1.49
C GLN A 108 16.22 0.18 -2.21
N SER A 109 15.88 -0.08 -3.46
CA SER A 109 16.46 -1.15 -4.26
C SER A 109 17.00 -0.68 -5.59
N VAL A 110 17.98 -1.44 -6.09
CA VAL A 110 18.41 -1.48 -7.48
C VAL A 110 18.20 -2.90 -8.01
N ALA A 111 17.81 -3.03 -9.29
CA ALA A 111 17.79 -4.32 -9.95
C ALA A 111 18.88 -4.38 -11.02
N ILE A 112 19.65 -5.47 -11.01
CA ILE A 112 20.74 -5.70 -11.95
C ILE A 112 20.43 -6.91 -12.81
N SER A 113 20.39 -6.73 -14.13
CA SER A 113 20.16 -7.81 -15.07
C SER A 113 21.21 -8.89 -14.90
N ALA A 114 20.78 -10.13 -14.62
CA ALA A 114 21.70 -11.25 -14.48
C ALA A 114 22.41 -11.55 -15.80
N LYS A 115 21.78 -11.22 -16.94
CA LYS A 115 22.33 -11.45 -18.27
C LYS A 115 23.53 -10.54 -18.57
N THR A 116 23.41 -9.25 -18.30
CA THR A 116 24.38 -8.23 -18.75
C THR A 116 25.17 -7.56 -17.62
N GLY A 117 24.71 -7.66 -16.37
CA GLY A 117 25.25 -6.90 -15.25
C GLY A 117 24.83 -5.42 -15.24
N ALA A 118 23.93 -5.01 -16.12
CA ALA A 118 23.43 -3.63 -16.18
C ALA A 118 22.33 -3.36 -15.14
N GLU A 119 22.30 -2.16 -14.57
CA GLU A 119 21.18 -1.66 -13.77
C GLU A 119 19.96 -1.48 -14.68
N ILE A 120 18.86 -2.14 -14.34
CA ILE A 120 17.58 -2.10 -15.09
C ILE A 120 16.47 -1.41 -14.31
N TYR A 121 16.70 -1.11 -13.03
CA TYR A 121 15.76 -0.41 -12.16
C TYR A 121 16.49 0.23 -10.97
N SER A 122 16.02 1.41 -10.55
CA SER A 122 16.47 2.08 -9.34
C SER A 122 15.32 2.84 -8.68
N SER A 123 15.08 2.58 -7.40
CA SER A 123 14.16 3.40 -6.58
C SER A 123 14.81 4.67 -6.02
N TRP A 124 16.14 4.74 -6.05
CA TRP A 124 16.94 5.82 -5.46
C TRP A 124 16.80 7.16 -6.21
N GLU A 125 16.33 7.13 -7.47
CA GLU A 125 16.14 8.34 -8.29
C GLU A 125 15.02 9.25 -7.76
N ASN A 126 13.97 8.65 -7.19
CA ASN A 126 12.81 9.38 -6.68
C ASN A 126 12.83 9.52 -5.14
N ALA A 127 13.83 8.94 -4.48
CA ALA A 127 14.01 8.96 -3.03
C ALA A 127 12.77 8.50 -2.21
N THR A 128 11.91 7.66 -2.79
CA THR A 128 10.74 7.10 -2.11
C THR A 128 10.99 5.63 -1.77
N PRO A 129 11.24 5.28 -0.50
CA PRO A 129 11.36 3.90 -0.07
C PRO A 129 10.03 3.14 -0.20
N ASP A 130 10.11 1.86 -0.51
CA ASP A 130 8.97 0.93 -0.37
C ASP A 130 8.91 0.41 1.07
N CYS A 131 7.84 0.76 1.79
CA CYS A 131 7.62 0.35 3.18
C CYS A 131 6.48 -0.67 3.35
N ALA A 132 6.11 -1.39 2.29
CA ALA A 132 5.01 -2.35 2.35
C ALA A 132 5.31 -3.58 3.22
N ALA A 133 6.59 -3.93 3.37
CA ALA A 133 7.01 -5.16 4.04
C ALA A 133 6.96 -5.06 5.57
N VAL A 134 6.33 -6.06 6.18
CA VAL A 134 6.39 -6.31 7.63
C VAL A 134 7.17 -7.60 7.86
N LEU A 135 8.11 -7.58 8.80
CA LEU A 135 8.93 -8.72 9.21
C LEU A 135 8.11 -9.70 10.03
N ASP A 136 7.13 -10.35 9.41
CA ASP A 136 6.23 -11.29 10.06
C ASP A 136 6.24 -12.64 9.33
N SER A 137 6.16 -13.73 10.10
CA SER A 137 6.25 -15.09 9.56
C SER A 137 5.05 -15.47 8.68
N SER A 138 3.91 -14.78 8.81
CA SER A 138 2.74 -14.97 7.94
C SER A 138 2.84 -14.21 6.62
N GLN A 139 3.64 -13.14 6.55
CA GLN A 139 3.76 -12.25 5.39
C GLN A 139 4.98 -12.59 4.53
N LEU A 140 6.07 -13.01 5.17
CA LEU A 140 7.31 -13.34 4.49
C LEU A 140 7.33 -14.80 4.03
N ARG A 141 8.01 -15.06 2.90
CA ARG A 141 8.33 -16.42 2.46
C ARG A 141 9.07 -17.16 3.59
N SER A 142 8.77 -18.46 3.74
CA SER A 142 9.39 -19.33 4.73
C SER A 142 10.91 -19.19 4.75
N GLY A 143 11.48 -18.93 5.94
CA GLY A 143 12.91 -18.74 6.18
C GLY A 143 13.45 -17.35 5.89
N LEU A 144 12.72 -16.49 5.16
CA LEU A 144 13.21 -15.14 4.85
C LEU A 144 13.23 -14.25 6.10
N LEU A 145 12.27 -14.43 7.02
CA LEU A 145 12.27 -13.74 8.30
C LEU A 145 13.58 -13.98 9.09
N ASP A 146 14.11 -15.20 9.07
CA ASP A 146 15.35 -15.54 9.77
C ASP A 146 16.58 -14.86 9.16
N VAL A 147 16.51 -14.46 7.89
CA VAL A 147 17.57 -13.65 7.25
C VAL A 147 17.58 -12.24 7.80
N PHE A 148 16.43 -11.67 8.14
CA PHE A 148 16.32 -10.30 8.66
C PHE A 148 16.47 -10.22 10.18
N LYS A 149 16.02 -11.23 10.94
CA LYS A 149 16.05 -11.20 12.41
C LYS A 149 17.49 -11.02 12.92
N GLY A 150 17.70 -10.01 13.76
CA GLY A 150 19.00 -9.69 14.34
C GLY A 150 19.95 -8.93 13.40
N GLN A 151 19.60 -8.74 12.13
CA GLN A 151 20.28 -7.79 11.25
C GLN A 151 19.96 -6.37 11.67
N LYS A 152 20.59 -5.38 11.02
CA LYS A 152 20.44 -3.97 11.36
C LYS A 152 19.95 -3.14 10.18
N VAL A 153 19.25 -2.06 10.47
CA VAL A 153 18.98 -1.00 9.48
C VAL A 153 20.29 -0.57 8.82
N GLY A 154 20.23 -0.34 7.51
CA GLY A 154 21.38 -0.12 6.63
C GLY A 154 21.86 -1.40 5.93
N MET A 155 21.36 -2.58 6.32
CA MET A 155 21.75 -3.83 5.65
C MET A 155 21.38 -3.82 4.17
N LEU A 156 22.21 -4.48 3.37
CA LEU A 156 21.97 -4.71 1.95
C LEU A 156 21.76 -6.21 1.72
N ILE A 157 20.57 -6.57 1.24
CA ILE A 157 20.23 -7.93 0.86
C ILE A 157 19.98 -8.00 -0.65
N ALA A 158 20.61 -8.98 -1.31
CA ALA A 158 20.31 -9.36 -2.67
C ALA A 158 19.34 -10.55 -2.68
N MET A 159 18.32 -10.47 -3.53
CA MET A 159 17.38 -11.55 -3.81
C MET A 159 17.36 -11.85 -5.31
N GLY A 160 17.36 -13.13 -5.64
CA GLY A 160 17.24 -13.60 -7.01
C GLY A 160 15.81 -13.55 -7.50
N VAL A 161 15.57 -13.00 -8.69
CA VAL A 161 14.27 -13.01 -9.35
C VAL A 161 14.40 -13.64 -10.74
N ASN A 162 13.54 -14.62 -11.02
CA ASN A 162 13.36 -15.21 -12.34
C ASN A 162 11.88 -14.98 -12.75
N ASP A 163 11.66 -14.09 -13.70
CA ASP A 163 10.33 -13.80 -14.26
C ASP A 163 10.25 -14.30 -15.70
N THR A 164 9.71 -15.51 -15.86
CA THR A 164 9.56 -16.13 -17.19
C THR A 164 8.47 -15.48 -18.04
N THR A 165 7.67 -14.59 -17.47
CA THR A 165 6.58 -13.87 -18.16
C THR A 165 7.03 -12.53 -18.74
N ALA A 166 8.18 -12.01 -18.29
CA ALA A 166 8.73 -10.76 -18.78
C ALA A 166 9.03 -10.81 -20.30
N THR A 167 8.62 -9.77 -21.01
CA THR A 167 8.86 -9.64 -22.46
C THR A 167 10.27 -9.17 -22.76
N ASP A 168 10.85 -8.32 -21.90
CA ASP A 168 12.23 -7.89 -22.00
C ASP A 168 13.16 -8.96 -21.39
N ASP A 169 14.09 -9.45 -22.21
CA ASP A 169 15.11 -10.42 -21.82
C ASP A 169 15.93 -9.97 -20.61
N ALA A 170 16.17 -8.66 -20.45
CA ALA A 170 16.94 -8.14 -19.33
C ALA A 170 16.21 -8.29 -17.99
N GLN A 171 14.88 -8.38 -18.03
CA GLN A 171 13.98 -8.50 -16.89
C GLN A 171 13.56 -9.94 -16.59
N LYS A 172 13.89 -10.90 -17.46
CA LYS A 172 13.58 -12.33 -17.23
C LYS A 172 14.35 -12.94 -16.07
N SER A 173 15.56 -12.45 -15.80
CA SER A 173 16.39 -12.90 -14.68
C SER A 173 17.28 -11.75 -14.21
N TYR A 174 17.17 -11.42 -12.92
CA TYR A 174 17.90 -10.31 -12.32
C TYR A 174 18.12 -10.53 -10.82
N VAL A 175 19.08 -9.77 -10.27
CA VAL A 175 19.30 -9.67 -8.82
C VAL A 175 18.72 -8.35 -8.35
N MET A 176 17.75 -8.42 -7.44
CA MET A 176 17.22 -7.25 -6.73
C MET A 176 18.05 -7.04 -5.47
N ALA A 177 18.81 -5.96 -5.39
CA ALA A 177 19.57 -5.58 -4.20
C ALA A 177 18.83 -4.48 -3.44
N SER A 178 18.31 -4.82 -2.27
CA SER A 178 17.49 -3.96 -1.42
C SER A 178 18.23 -3.54 -0.16
N THR A 179 18.32 -2.24 0.07
CA THR A 179 18.87 -1.65 1.29
C THR A 179 17.73 -1.34 2.23
N VAL A 180 17.77 -1.82 3.48
CA VAL A 180 16.81 -1.42 4.51
C VAL A 180 17.19 -0.05 5.03
N VAL A 181 16.42 0.98 4.68
CA VAL A 181 16.77 2.39 5.00
C VAL A 181 16.17 2.85 6.32
N SER A 182 15.06 2.27 6.75
CA SER A 182 14.44 2.57 8.04
C SER A 182 13.52 1.43 8.50
N LYS A 183 13.16 1.48 9.78
CA LYS A 183 12.18 0.59 10.40
C LYS A 183 11.14 1.40 11.20
N SER A 184 9.96 0.83 11.36
CA SER A 184 8.91 1.36 12.25
C SER A 184 8.09 0.22 12.85
N ARG A 185 7.24 0.53 13.82
CA ARG A 185 6.20 -0.36 14.34
C ARG A 185 4.84 0.25 14.05
N ASP A 186 3.98 -0.55 13.44
CA ASP A 186 2.59 -0.16 13.26
C ASP A 186 1.93 -0.03 14.63
N LEU A 187 1.11 1.01 14.80
CA LEU A 187 0.36 1.19 16.03
C LEU A 187 -0.68 0.07 16.17
N THR A 188 -1.11 -0.21 17.40
CA THR A 188 -2.15 -1.23 17.65
C THR A 188 -3.56 -0.63 17.75
N ARG A 189 -3.63 0.69 17.95
CA ARG A 189 -4.81 1.56 18.02
C ARG A 189 -4.39 3.02 17.76
N ALA A 190 -5.35 3.92 17.64
CA ALA A 190 -5.09 5.36 17.57
C ALA A 190 -4.38 5.88 18.84
N GLU A 191 -3.40 6.75 18.63
CA GLU A 191 -2.60 7.40 19.67
C GLU A 191 -2.34 8.86 19.25
N GLY A 192 -2.70 9.79 20.12
CA GLY A 192 -2.61 11.21 19.79
C GLY A 192 -3.37 12.08 20.78
N ASP A 193 -3.61 13.33 20.36
CA ASP A 193 -4.33 14.29 21.18
C ASP A 193 -5.84 14.20 20.89
N ALA A 194 -6.66 14.12 21.94
CA ALA A 194 -8.11 14.09 21.78
C ALA A 194 -8.64 15.42 21.21
N VAL A 195 -9.55 15.33 20.25
CA VAL A 195 -10.22 16.49 19.67
C VAL A 195 -11.40 16.88 20.55
N THR A 196 -11.40 18.12 21.06
CA THR A 196 -12.35 18.57 22.09
C THR A 196 -13.60 19.27 21.52
N ASP A 197 -13.52 19.73 20.28
CA ASP A 197 -14.53 20.55 19.59
C ASP A 197 -15.33 19.74 18.57
N VAL A 198 -15.62 18.47 18.87
CA VAL A 198 -16.46 17.60 18.04
C VAL A 198 -17.91 18.12 18.03
N PRO A 199 -18.52 18.38 16.86
CA PRO A 199 -19.90 18.88 16.80
C PRO A 199 -20.90 17.93 17.46
N SER A 200 -21.75 18.48 18.33
CA SER A 200 -22.66 17.69 19.18
C SER A 200 -23.78 16.96 18.45
N ASN A 201 -24.01 17.31 17.18
CA ASN A 201 -25.00 16.64 16.32
C ASN A 201 -24.46 15.36 15.69
N LEU A 202 -23.14 15.14 15.68
CA LEU A 202 -22.55 13.94 15.09
C LEU A 202 -22.81 12.69 15.95
N PRO A 203 -22.69 11.48 15.34
CA PRO A 203 -22.63 10.23 16.10
C PRO A 203 -21.55 10.29 17.19
N LYS A 204 -21.87 9.78 18.38
CA LYS A 204 -20.98 9.74 19.53
C LYS A 204 -20.25 8.42 19.60
N VAL A 205 -18.93 8.49 19.68
CA VAL A 205 -18.06 7.33 19.77
C VAL A 205 -17.60 7.16 21.22
N THR A 206 -17.66 5.92 21.70
CA THR A 206 -17.04 5.50 22.96
C THR A 206 -16.08 4.34 22.69
N LEU A 207 -15.04 4.20 23.52
CA LEU A 207 -14.04 3.15 23.36
C LEU A 207 -14.08 2.20 24.57
N ASP A 208 -13.89 0.91 24.31
CA ASP A 208 -13.62 -0.05 25.39
C ASP A 208 -12.15 0.02 25.87
N GLY A 209 -11.78 -0.83 26.84
CA GLY A 209 -10.42 -0.84 27.40
C GLY A 209 -9.32 -1.21 26.40
N ASN A 210 -9.64 -1.83 25.27
CA ASN A 210 -8.70 -2.17 24.20
C ASN A 210 -8.67 -1.12 23.08
N GLY A 211 -9.56 -0.12 23.15
CA GLY A 211 -9.72 0.90 22.13
C GLY A 211 -10.76 0.57 21.06
N LYS A 212 -11.49 -0.56 21.18
CA LYS A 212 -12.54 -0.88 20.19
C LYS A 212 -13.68 0.14 20.30
N PRO A 213 -14.09 0.76 19.18
CA PRO A 213 -15.15 1.74 19.19
C PRO A 213 -16.54 1.11 19.29
N SER A 214 -17.45 1.82 19.95
CA SER A 214 -18.90 1.65 19.93
C SER A 214 -19.54 2.98 19.51
N ILE A 215 -20.74 2.91 18.93
CA ILE A 215 -21.43 4.08 18.39
C ILE A 215 -22.79 4.29 19.05
N ASP A 216 -23.09 5.54 19.38
CA ASP A 216 -24.44 6.06 19.55
C ASP A 216 -24.71 7.03 18.39
N ILE A 217 -25.65 6.69 17.51
CA ILE A 217 -25.99 7.51 16.34
C ILE A 217 -26.47 8.90 16.76
N ASN A 218 -26.92 9.09 18.00
CA ASN A 218 -27.26 10.39 18.57
C ASN A 218 -28.33 11.13 17.74
N GLY A 219 -29.24 10.36 17.11
CA GLY A 219 -30.30 10.86 16.23
C GLY A 219 -29.80 11.52 14.94
N TYR A 220 -28.51 11.38 14.58
CA TYR A 220 -27.91 12.01 13.41
C TYR A 220 -28.74 11.74 12.14
N GLN A 221 -28.97 12.81 11.38
CA GLN A 221 -29.62 12.77 10.08
C GLN A 221 -28.62 13.15 9.02
N SER A 222 -28.41 12.27 8.04
CA SER A 222 -27.52 12.54 6.91
C SER A 222 -28.12 13.62 6.00
N ASP A 223 -27.31 14.61 5.64
CA ASP A 223 -27.64 15.62 4.63
C ASP A 223 -27.08 15.28 3.25
N GLY A 224 -26.48 14.08 3.09
CA GLY A 224 -25.82 13.65 1.87
C GLY A 224 -24.37 14.10 1.73
N THR A 225 -23.82 14.79 2.73
CA THR A 225 -22.41 15.22 2.74
C THR A 225 -21.54 14.20 3.46
N LEU A 226 -20.32 14.00 2.94
CA LEU A 226 -19.28 13.24 3.66
C LEU A 226 -18.86 14.00 4.92
N VAL A 227 -18.96 13.36 6.07
CA VAL A 227 -18.33 13.83 7.30
C VAL A 227 -17.01 13.09 7.49
N ALA A 228 -15.94 13.84 7.76
CA ALA A 228 -14.65 13.32 8.20
C ALA A 228 -14.17 14.09 9.43
N GLN A 229 -14.49 13.57 10.61
CA GLN A 229 -14.23 14.21 11.89
C GLN A 229 -13.15 13.45 12.67
N PRO A 230 -11.94 13.99 12.81
CA PRO A 230 -10.97 13.44 13.74
C PRO A 230 -11.51 13.50 15.17
N LEU A 231 -11.41 12.39 15.88
CA LEU A 231 -11.72 12.25 17.31
C LEU A 231 -10.44 12.22 18.14
N ILE A 232 -9.39 11.64 17.57
CA ILE A 232 -8.01 11.70 18.05
C ILE A 232 -7.15 12.15 16.88
N LYS A 233 -6.27 13.12 17.11
CA LYS A 233 -5.32 13.60 16.11
C LYS A 233 -3.94 12.98 16.36
N GLY A 234 -3.54 12.10 15.45
CA GLY A 234 -2.24 11.44 15.46
C GLY A 234 -1.10 12.40 15.11
N LYS A 235 0.13 11.98 15.42
CA LYS A 235 1.36 12.77 15.20
C LYS A 235 2.30 12.15 14.17
N GLY A 236 1.92 11.01 13.58
CA GLY A 236 2.72 10.31 12.59
C GLY A 236 2.57 10.90 11.18
N ALA A 237 3.08 10.15 10.19
CA ALA A 237 3.06 10.55 8.79
C ALA A 237 1.64 10.84 8.29
N GLN A 238 1.52 11.80 7.37
CA GLN A 238 0.25 12.13 6.75
C GLN A 238 -0.12 11.09 5.69
N VAL A 239 -1.39 10.68 5.66
CA VAL A 239 -1.96 9.86 4.59
C VAL A 239 -2.12 10.73 3.35
N THR A 240 -1.50 10.32 2.25
CA THR A 240 -1.58 11.00 0.96
C THR A 240 -2.47 10.22 -0.02
N SER A 241 -2.82 10.82 -1.16
CA SER A 241 -3.62 10.16 -2.20
C SER A 241 -2.94 8.94 -2.83
N SER A 242 -1.62 8.82 -2.72
CA SER A 242 -0.85 7.65 -3.16
C SER A 242 -0.53 6.67 -2.03
N SER A 243 -0.86 7.00 -0.78
CA SER A 243 -0.53 6.15 0.36
C SER A 243 -1.40 4.90 0.41
N THR A 244 -0.84 3.86 1.01
CA THR A 244 -1.60 2.78 1.64
C THR A 244 -1.60 3.01 3.15
N ALA A 245 -2.79 3.20 3.72
CA ALA A 245 -2.98 3.31 5.16
C ALA A 245 -3.29 1.93 5.74
N VAL A 246 -2.56 1.53 6.79
CA VAL A 246 -2.93 0.37 7.60
C VAL A 246 -3.92 0.85 8.64
N VAL A 247 -5.12 0.28 8.67
CA VAL A 247 -6.19 0.74 9.55
C VAL A 247 -6.80 -0.38 10.37
N LYS A 248 -7.37 0.01 11.52
CA LYS A 248 -8.43 -0.74 12.20
C LYS A 248 -9.72 0.04 12.07
N TYR A 249 -10.85 -0.66 11.92
CA TYR A 249 -12.14 0.01 11.77
C TYR A 249 -13.30 -0.81 12.32
N THR A 250 -14.39 -0.11 12.58
CA THR A 250 -15.73 -0.70 12.72
C THR A 250 -16.72 0.14 11.91
N GLY A 251 -17.67 -0.52 11.26
CA GLY A 251 -18.68 0.08 10.39
C GLY A 251 -20.10 -0.26 10.84
N TRP A 252 -20.98 0.74 10.80
CA TRP A 252 -22.38 0.68 11.18
C TRP A 252 -23.30 1.31 10.14
N LEU A 253 -24.54 0.82 10.08
CA LEU A 253 -25.65 1.53 9.43
C LEU A 253 -26.14 2.68 10.33
N LEU A 254 -26.89 3.63 9.77
CA LEU A 254 -27.48 4.74 10.53
C LEU A 254 -28.52 4.31 11.58
N ASP A 255 -29.01 3.07 11.55
CA ASP A 255 -29.85 2.52 12.62
C ASP A 255 -29.04 1.99 13.81
N GLY A 256 -27.69 2.06 13.75
CA GLY A 256 -26.77 1.55 14.76
C GLY A 256 -26.36 0.09 14.55
N THR A 257 -26.87 -0.59 13.53
CA THR A 257 -26.50 -1.98 13.23
C THR A 257 -25.06 -2.05 12.74
N GLN A 258 -24.18 -2.72 13.51
CA GLN A 258 -22.82 -3.02 13.07
C GLN A 258 -22.86 -4.03 11.92
N PHE A 259 -22.20 -3.74 10.80
CA PHE A 259 -22.12 -4.66 9.67
C PHE A 259 -20.72 -5.26 9.48
N ASP A 260 -19.66 -4.56 9.90
CA ASP A 260 -18.29 -5.09 9.86
C ASP A 260 -17.38 -4.45 10.91
N SER A 261 -16.35 -5.18 11.32
CA SER A 261 -15.37 -4.76 12.32
C SER A 261 -14.07 -5.54 12.18
N SER A 262 -12.96 -4.83 11.94
CA SER A 262 -11.63 -5.45 12.00
C SER A 262 -11.18 -5.67 13.45
N TRP A 263 -11.74 -4.91 14.40
CA TRP A 263 -11.52 -5.10 15.83
C TRP A 263 -12.02 -6.46 16.32
N ASP A 264 -13.22 -6.88 15.87
CA ASP A 264 -13.80 -8.17 16.26
C ASP A 264 -13.00 -9.36 15.72
N LYS A 265 -12.33 -9.16 14.58
CA LYS A 265 -11.47 -10.16 13.94
C LYS A 265 -10.03 -10.11 14.47
N ASN A 266 -9.69 -9.09 15.27
CA ASN A 266 -8.33 -8.73 15.66
C ASN A 266 -7.36 -8.68 14.47
N THR A 267 -7.80 -8.04 13.38
CA THR A 267 -7.00 -7.85 12.16
C THR A 267 -6.88 -6.37 11.78
N THR A 268 -5.97 -6.08 10.86
CA THR A 268 -5.85 -4.79 10.19
C THR A 268 -6.32 -4.90 8.74
N PHE A 269 -6.53 -3.74 8.11
CA PHE A 269 -6.87 -3.64 6.70
C PHE A 269 -5.96 -2.62 6.00
N ASN A 270 -5.44 -2.97 4.83
CA ASN A 270 -4.61 -2.09 4.02
C ASN A 270 -5.49 -1.31 3.05
N ALA A 271 -5.77 -0.05 3.39
CA ALA A 271 -6.57 0.87 2.60
C ALA A 271 -5.67 1.65 1.62
N SER A 272 -5.62 1.23 0.36
CA SER A 272 -4.94 1.97 -0.70
C SER A 272 -5.79 3.16 -1.15
N MET A 273 -5.27 4.38 -0.96
CA MET A 273 -5.96 5.63 -1.31
C MET A 273 -6.05 5.83 -2.83
N SER A 274 -5.24 5.13 -3.60
CA SER A 274 -5.21 5.17 -5.07
C SER A 274 -6.23 4.23 -5.75
N GLY A 275 -7.33 3.89 -5.06
CA GLY A 275 -8.44 3.11 -5.61
C GLY A 275 -8.68 1.73 -4.98
N GLY A 276 -8.04 1.41 -3.86
CA GLY A 276 -8.28 0.15 -3.13
C GLY A 276 -9.48 0.20 -2.18
N VAL A 277 -10.09 1.37 -1.98
CA VAL A 277 -11.26 1.60 -1.14
C VAL A 277 -12.28 2.48 -1.85
N PHE A 278 -13.53 2.50 -1.37
CA PHE A 278 -14.54 3.39 -1.90
C PHE A 278 -14.23 4.87 -1.59
N THR A 279 -14.77 5.76 -2.42
CA THR A 279 -14.43 7.19 -2.45
C THR A 279 -14.50 7.89 -1.10
N GLY A 280 -15.50 7.58 -0.27
CA GLY A 280 -15.67 8.19 1.05
C GLY A 280 -14.50 7.94 2.01
N TRP A 281 -13.83 6.79 1.92
CA TRP A 281 -12.61 6.53 2.68
C TRP A 281 -11.42 7.29 2.11
N THR A 282 -11.23 7.27 0.78
CA THR A 282 -10.15 8.03 0.14
C THR A 282 -10.23 9.51 0.49
N GLU A 283 -11.40 10.14 0.33
CA GLU A 283 -11.60 11.54 0.65
C GLU A 283 -11.51 11.84 2.16
N GLY A 284 -12.08 10.97 3.01
CA GLY A 284 -12.16 11.20 4.45
C GLY A 284 -10.85 10.96 5.21
N LEU A 285 -9.98 10.07 4.70
CA LEU A 285 -8.71 9.72 5.34
C LEU A 285 -7.51 10.47 4.76
N THR A 286 -7.57 10.94 3.51
CA THR A 286 -6.50 11.76 2.94
C THR A 286 -6.31 13.03 3.76
N GLY A 287 -5.06 13.34 4.08
CA GLY A 287 -4.69 14.50 4.91
C GLY A 287 -4.69 14.24 6.41
N GLN A 288 -5.28 13.12 6.87
CA GLN A 288 -5.17 12.67 8.26
C GLN A 288 -3.79 12.09 8.54
N THR A 289 -3.43 11.99 9.83
CA THR A 289 -2.11 11.52 10.25
C THR A 289 -2.18 10.15 10.91
N VAL A 290 -1.13 9.35 10.78
CA VAL A 290 -0.94 8.10 11.54
C VAL A 290 -1.06 8.38 13.04
N GLY A 291 -1.81 7.53 13.73
CA GLY A 291 -2.26 7.67 15.10
C GLY A 291 -3.64 8.29 15.25
N SER A 292 -4.25 8.81 14.18
CA SER A 292 -5.58 9.42 14.28
C SER A 292 -6.69 8.38 14.39
N GLN A 293 -7.75 8.73 15.12
CA GLN A 293 -9.06 8.08 15.04
C GLN A 293 -10.02 9.03 14.34
N VAL A 294 -10.69 8.58 13.30
CA VAL A 294 -11.55 9.41 12.45
C VAL A 294 -12.95 8.81 12.39
N LEU A 295 -13.95 9.60 12.75
CA LEU A 295 -15.36 9.32 12.47
C LEU A 295 -15.67 9.72 11.03
N LEU A 296 -16.11 8.76 10.23
CA LEU A 296 -16.62 8.99 8.89
C LEU A 296 -18.13 8.76 8.86
N VAL A 297 -18.88 9.68 8.25
CA VAL A 297 -20.26 9.44 7.84
C VAL A 297 -20.32 9.57 6.33
N VAL A 298 -20.50 8.43 5.66
CA VAL A 298 -20.31 8.27 4.22
C VAL A 298 -21.67 8.20 3.53
N PRO A 299 -22.04 9.18 2.70
CA PRO A 299 -23.28 9.14 1.94
C PRO A 299 -23.22 8.04 0.86
N PRO A 300 -24.38 7.57 0.35
CA PRO A 300 -24.42 6.38 -0.50
C PRO A 300 -23.60 6.50 -1.78
N ASP A 301 -23.58 7.67 -2.42
CA ASP A 301 -22.83 7.96 -3.65
C ASP A 301 -21.30 7.87 -3.47
N LYS A 302 -20.82 8.02 -2.23
CA LYS A 302 -19.42 7.83 -1.85
C LYS A 302 -19.15 6.49 -1.17
N GLY A 303 -20.17 5.64 -1.00
CA GLY A 303 -20.10 4.29 -0.44
C GLY A 303 -20.41 3.22 -1.48
N TYR A 304 -21.42 2.38 -1.23
CA TYR A 304 -21.85 1.29 -2.12
C TYR A 304 -22.96 1.66 -3.11
N GLY A 305 -23.43 2.91 -3.10
CA GLY A 305 -24.41 3.43 -4.05
C GLY A 305 -25.73 2.67 -4.05
N SER A 306 -26.29 2.49 -5.26
CA SER A 306 -27.59 1.84 -5.47
C SER A 306 -27.54 0.30 -5.43
N THR A 307 -26.41 -0.30 -5.05
CA THR A 307 -26.23 -1.75 -5.01
C THR A 307 -26.10 -2.20 -3.56
N ALA A 308 -26.85 -3.24 -3.18
CA ALA A 308 -26.69 -3.87 -1.88
C ALA A 308 -25.39 -4.67 -1.81
N GLN A 309 -24.73 -4.68 -0.65
CA GLN A 309 -23.45 -5.36 -0.43
C GLN A 309 -23.50 -6.18 0.86
N GLY A 310 -23.63 -7.51 0.74
CA GLY A 310 -23.78 -8.38 1.91
C GLY A 310 -24.99 -7.98 2.76
N SER A 311 -24.76 -7.61 4.02
CA SER A 311 -25.80 -7.12 4.95
C SER A 311 -26.14 -5.64 4.79
N ILE A 312 -25.44 -4.91 3.89
CA ILE A 312 -25.64 -3.47 3.66
C ILE A 312 -26.71 -3.27 2.59
N PRO A 313 -27.87 -2.67 2.90
CA PRO A 313 -28.88 -2.35 1.90
C PRO A 313 -28.38 -1.33 0.85
N ALA A 314 -28.97 -1.36 -0.35
CA ALA A 314 -28.75 -0.32 -1.34
C ALA A 314 -29.11 1.07 -0.80
N ASN A 315 -28.38 2.10 -1.22
CA ASN A 315 -28.56 3.49 -0.83
C ASN A 315 -28.33 3.77 0.68
N SER A 316 -27.54 2.93 1.36
CA SER A 316 -27.23 3.13 2.79
C SER A 316 -26.20 4.25 2.99
N THR A 317 -26.44 5.11 3.99
CA THR A 317 -25.38 5.92 4.60
C THR A 317 -24.65 5.05 5.61
N LEU A 318 -23.31 5.11 5.59
CA LEU A 318 -22.46 4.28 6.43
C LEU A 318 -21.75 5.16 7.46
N VAL A 319 -21.65 4.67 8.70
CA VAL A 319 -20.84 5.30 9.75
C VAL A 319 -19.63 4.41 9.99
N PHE A 320 -18.43 4.98 9.97
CA PHE A 320 -17.20 4.27 10.32
C PHE A 320 -16.45 5.02 11.41
N VAL A 321 -15.77 4.26 12.26
CA VAL A 321 -14.69 4.78 13.09
C VAL A 321 -13.42 4.07 12.65
N VAL A 322 -12.43 4.85 12.23
CA VAL A 322 -11.20 4.36 11.61
C VAL A 322 -9.99 4.84 12.39
N ASP A 323 -9.20 3.90 12.90
CA ASP A 323 -7.89 4.14 13.49
C ASP A 323 -6.81 3.95 12.42
N ILE A 324 -5.97 4.97 12.21
CA ILE A 324 -4.86 4.95 11.24
C ILE A 324 -3.59 4.49 11.97
N LEU A 325 -3.10 3.30 11.66
CA LEU A 325 -2.04 2.62 12.40
C LEU A 325 -0.66 2.80 11.78
N ALA A 326 -0.61 2.90 10.46
CA ALA A 326 0.58 3.22 9.67
C ALA A 326 0.16 3.79 8.31
N ALA A 327 1.09 4.42 7.61
CA ALA A 327 0.92 4.89 6.24
C ALA A 327 2.25 4.76 5.51
N TYR A 328 2.21 4.24 4.28
CA TYR A 328 3.36 4.09 3.39
C TYR A 328 2.99 4.36 1.94
#